data_AF-A0A7J8R025-F1
#
_entry.id   AF-A0A7J8R025-F1
#
_cell.length_a   1.000
_cell.length_b   1.000
_cell.length_c   1.000
_cell.angle_alpha   90.00
_cell.angle_beta   90.00
_cell.angle_gamma   90.00
#
_symmetry.space_group_name_H-M   'P 1'
#
loop_
_entity.id
_entity.type
_entity.pdbx_description
1 polymer ?
#
loop_
_entity_poly.entity_id
_entity_poly.type
_entity_poly.pdbx_seq_one_letter_code
_entity_poly.pdbx_strand_id
1 'polypeptide(L)'
;MGASGAGKTTLLDVLSGRKTGGYIERDIMVEGYPKVQQTYAMVSGFCDQTDVHSLFLTLWESVMFSAWLRLPNDIPSDKRSGFVAEVLQMIELDEIKDALFSVTSVSGLLAEQRK
;
A
#
# COMPACT_ATOMS: atom_id res chain seq x y z
N MET A 1 17.90 -14.78 -2.47
CA MET A 1 16.83 -14.83 -3.50
C MET A 1 16.63 -16.27 -3.96
N GLY A 2 15.39 -16.77 -3.99
CA GLY A 2 15.08 -18.10 -4.54
C GLY A 2 14.80 -18.08 -6.04
N ALA A 3 14.92 -19.22 -6.72
CA ALA A 3 14.63 -19.36 -8.15
C ALA A 3 13.19 -18.95 -8.52
N SER A 4 12.94 -18.64 -9.80
CA SER A 4 11.57 -18.45 -10.28
C SER A 4 10.76 -19.72 -10.05
N GLY A 5 9.50 -19.60 -9.59
CA GLY A 5 8.67 -20.75 -9.22
C GLY A 5 8.94 -21.37 -7.85
N ALA A 6 9.93 -20.90 -7.08
CA ALA A 6 10.22 -21.40 -5.73
C ALA A 6 9.14 -21.05 -4.66
N GLY A 7 8.01 -20.47 -5.05
CA GLY A 7 6.92 -20.14 -4.13
C GLY A 7 7.11 -18.87 -3.30
N LYS A 8 7.98 -17.94 -3.71
CA LYS A 8 8.22 -16.67 -2.98
C LYS A 8 6.94 -15.84 -2.82
N THR A 9 6.24 -15.59 -3.92
CA THR A 9 4.96 -14.88 -3.91
C THR A 9 3.92 -15.66 -3.13
N THR A 10 3.86 -16.98 -3.33
CA THR A 10 2.97 -17.88 -2.58
C THR A 10 3.17 -17.78 -1.07
N LEU A 11 4.42 -17.73 -0.60
CA LEU A 11 4.74 -17.58 0.81
C LEU A 11 4.30 -16.22 1.34
N LEU A 12 4.53 -15.15 0.58
CA LEU A 12 4.11 -13.79 0.95
C LEU A 12 2.57 -13.68 1.04
N ASP A 13 1.85 -14.35 0.13
CA ASP A 13 0.38 -14.43 0.15
C ASP A 13 -0.18 -15.22 1.34
N VAL A 14 0.54 -16.27 1.78
CA VAL A 14 0.18 -17.03 2.99
C VAL A 14 0.41 -16.18 4.24
N LEU A 15 1.56 -15.52 4.34
CA LEU A 15 1.89 -14.64 5.46
C LEU A 15 0.92 -13.45 5.54
N SER A 16 0.54 -12.85 4.42
CA SER A 16 -0.45 -11.77 4.37
C SER A 16 -1.90 -12.25 4.54
N GLY A 17 -2.15 -13.57 4.48
CA GLY A 17 -3.47 -14.19 4.59
C GLY A 17 -4.38 -13.94 3.39
N ARG A 18 -3.81 -13.66 2.21
CA ARG A 18 -4.53 -13.53 0.94
C ARG A 18 -4.70 -14.87 0.21
N LYS A 19 -3.98 -15.91 0.61
CA LYS A 19 -4.09 -17.24 0.03
C LYS A 19 -5.40 -17.92 0.46
N THR A 20 -6.29 -18.21 -0.51
CA THR A 20 -7.63 -18.79 -0.28
C THR A 20 -7.72 -20.31 -0.53
N GLY A 21 -6.62 -20.96 -0.93
CA GLY A 21 -6.64 -22.39 -1.26
C GLY A 21 -5.30 -23.10 -1.06
N GLY A 22 -5.37 -24.43 -0.99
CA GLY A 22 -4.25 -25.29 -0.60
C GLY A 22 -4.26 -25.61 0.90
N TYR A 23 -3.20 -26.26 1.38
CA TYR A 23 -3.01 -26.56 2.79
C TYR A 23 -1.97 -25.62 3.38
N ILE A 24 -2.32 -24.92 4.46
CA ILE A 24 -1.40 -24.14 5.27
C ILE A 24 -1.25 -24.89 6.58
N GLU A 25 -0.05 -25.41 6.81
CA GLU A 25 0.31 -26.09 8.04
C GLU A 25 1.25 -25.21 8.86
N ARG A 26 1.25 -25.39 10.18
CA ARG A 26 2.00 -24.62 11.19
C ARG A 26 1.38 -23.27 11.56
N ASP A 27 1.91 -22.73 12.65
CA ASP A 27 1.48 -21.47 13.24
C ASP A 27 2.33 -20.30 12.72
N ILE A 28 1.67 -19.16 12.53
CA ILE A 28 2.33 -17.89 12.22
C ILE A 28 2.24 -17.02 13.48
N MET A 29 3.39 -16.55 13.96
CA MET A 29 3.49 -15.75 15.17
C MET A 29 3.96 -14.33 14.82
N VAL A 30 3.37 -13.31 15.44
CA VAL A 30 3.77 -11.91 15.34
C VAL A 30 4.08 -11.43 16.75
N GLU A 31 5.32 -11.03 17.02
CA GLU A 31 5.78 -10.65 18.36
C GLU A 31 5.50 -11.71 19.45
N GLY A 32 5.57 -12.99 19.08
CA GLY A 32 5.30 -14.11 20.00
C GLY A 32 3.83 -14.42 20.24
N TYR A 33 2.90 -13.73 19.57
CA TYR A 33 1.46 -14.00 19.63
C TYR A 33 0.96 -14.68 18.34
N PRO A 34 -0.03 -15.58 18.42
CA PRO A 34 -0.66 -16.15 17.24
C PRO A 34 -1.24 -15.07 16.32
N LYS A 35 -0.92 -15.14 15.03
CA LYS A 35 -1.42 -14.21 14.02
C LYS A 35 -2.93 -14.36 13.86
N VAL A 36 -3.68 -13.32 14.21
CA VAL A 36 -5.11 -13.19 13.90
C VAL A 36 -5.27 -12.35 12.64
N GLN A 37 -5.84 -12.93 11.58
CA GLN A 37 -5.89 -12.28 10.26
C GLN A 37 -6.57 -10.91 10.27
N GLN A 38 -7.68 -10.77 11.00
CA GLN A 38 -8.45 -9.53 11.08
C GLN A 38 -7.60 -8.38 11.67
N THR A 39 -6.94 -8.62 12.80
CA THR A 39 -6.08 -7.63 13.45
C THR A 39 -4.82 -7.36 12.64
N TYR A 40 -4.21 -8.41 12.09
CA TYR A 40 -3.01 -8.29 11.28
C TYR A 40 -3.22 -7.43 10.04
N ALA A 41 -4.36 -7.56 9.36
CA ALA A 41 -4.68 -6.76 8.18
C ALA A 41 -4.85 -5.26 8.48
N MET A 42 -5.15 -4.88 9.73
CA MET A 42 -5.26 -3.47 10.14
C MET A 42 -3.90 -2.82 10.43
N VAL A 43 -2.90 -3.61 10.83
CA VAL A 43 -1.57 -3.10 11.26
C VAL A 43 -0.46 -3.39 10.25
N SER A 44 -0.74 -4.16 9.21
CA SER A 44 0.23 -4.51 8.16
C SER A 44 -0.14 -3.87 6.82
N GLY A 45 0.89 -3.53 6.04
CA GLY A 45 0.75 -3.11 4.65
C GLY A 45 1.23 -4.21 3.71
N PHE A 46 0.53 -4.42 2.60
CA PHE A 46 0.92 -5.34 1.53
C PHE A 46 0.90 -4.57 0.21
N CYS A 47 2.05 -4.51 -0.47
CA CYS A 47 2.17 -3.95 -1.81
C CYS A 47 2.12 -5.08 -2.83
N ASP A 48 1.08 -5.08 -3.67
CA ASP A 48 0.94 -6.03 -4.77
C ASP A 48 2.04 -5.79 -5.82
N GLN A 49 2.28 -6.79 -6.69
CA GLN A 49 3.23 -6.65 -7.80
C GLN A 49 2.74 -5.67 -8.88
N THR A 50 1.42 -5.47 -8.96
CA THR A 50 0.76 -4.57 -9.91
C THR A 50 0.18 -3.38 -9.18
N ASP A 51 0.54 -2.18 -9.61
CA ASP A 51 0.05 -0.93 -9.04
C ASP A 51 -1.39 -0.66 -9.50
N VAL A 52 -2.27 -0.35 -8.54
CA VAL A 52 -3.69 -0.07 -8.80
C VAL A 52 -4.01 1.34 -8.31
N HIS A 53 -4.17 2.26 -9.26
CA HIS A 53 -4.48 3.67 -8.99
C HIS A 53 -5.65 4.16 -9.84
N SER A 54 -6.42 5.11 -9.30
CA SER A 54 -7.43 5.82 -10.07
C SER A 54 -6.74 6.78 -11.04
N LEU A 55 -7.04 6.64 -12.34
CA LEU A 55 -6.39 7.44 -13.39
C LEU A 55 -6.75 8.94 -13.36
N PHE A 56 -7.83 9.30 -12.66
CA PHE A 56 -8.37 10.66 -12.62
C PHE A 56 -8.00 11.44 -11.36
N LEU A 57 -7.23 10.84 -10.44
CA LEU A 57 -6.78 11.50 -9.22
C LEU A 57 -5.32 11.92 -9.33
N THR A 58 -4.96 12.99 -8.62
CA THR A 58 -3.56 13.36 -8.39
C THR A 58 -2.91 12.46 -7.34
N LEU A 59 -1.59 12.49 -7.23
CA LEU A 59 -0.86 11.84 -6.14
C LEU A 59 -1.37 12.29 -4.77
N TRP A 60 -1.50 13.61 -4.60
CA TRP A 60 -2.03 14.20 -3.37
C TRP A 60 -3.43 13.67 -3.04
N GLU A 61 -4.35 13.72 -4.00
CA GLU A 61 -5.74 13.28 -3.80
C GLU A 61 -5.84 11.79 -3.48
N SER A 62 -5.04 10.96 -4.15
CA SER A 62 -4.98 9.51 -3.94
C SER A 62 -4.52 9.17 -2.52
N VAL A 63 -3.42 9.79 -2.06
CA VAL A 63 -2.88 9.55 -0.71
C VAL A 63 -3.81 10.16 0.35
N MET A 64 -4.38 11.35 0.10
CA MET A 64 -5.34 11.96 1.00
C MET A 64 -6.60 11.09 1.16
N PHE A 65 -7.14 10.55 0.07
CA PHE A 65 -8.27 9.62 0.11
C PHE A 65 -7.96 8.36 0.95
N SER A 66 -6.76 7.79 0.77
CA SER A 66 -6.29 6.67 1.59
C SER A 66 -6.19 7.06 3.08
N ALA A 67 -5.66 8.25 3.39
CA ALA A 67 -5.56 8.76 4.75
C ALA A 67 -6.94 8.93 5.40
N TRP A 68 -7.94 9.45 4.66
CA TRP A 68 -9.31 9.56 5.15
C TRP A 68 -9.95 8.23 5.53
N LEU A 69 -9.65 7.17 4.78
CA LEU A 69 -10.22 5.84 5.02
C LEU A 69 -9.50 5.04 6.10
N ARG A 70 -8.20 5.28 6.30
CA ARG A 70 -7.36 4.47 7.19
C ARG A 70 -7.09 5.13 8.54
N LEU A 71 -7.14 6.45 8.62
CA LEU A 71 -6.95 7.17 9.88
C LEU A 71 -8.27 7.33 10.65
N PRO A 72 -8.22 7.30 11.99
CA PRO A 72 -9.43 7.48 12.80
C PRO A 72 -10.03 8.88 12.65
N ASN A 73 -11.36 8.95 12.85
CA ASN A 73 -12.19 10.14 12.58
C ASN A 73 -11.96 11.32 13.51
N ASP A 74 -11.30 11.10 14.63
CA ASP A 74 -10.93 12.12 15.63
C ASP A 74 -9.76 13.00 15.18
N ILE A 75 -9.00 12.58 14.18
CA ILE A 75 -7.89 13.36 13.65
C ILE A 75 -8.42 14.52 12.78
N PRO A 76 -8.11 15.79 13.12
CA PRO A 76 -8.56 16.95 12.35
C PRO A 76 -7.95 16.98 10.95
N SER A 77 -8.69 17.56 10.00
CA SER A 77 -8.29 17.63 8.59
C SER A 77 -6.89 18.23 8.38
N ASP A 78 -6.52 19.25 9.16
CA ASP A 78 -5.21 19.90 9.04
C ASP A 78 -4.05 18.99 9.44
N LYS A 79 -4.26 18.10 10.43
CA LYS A 79 -3.25 17.10 10.79
C LYS A 79 -3.14 16.00 9.75
N ARG A 80 -4.25 15.66 9.07
CA ARG A 80 -4.24 14.68 7.98
C ARG A 80 -3.49 15.21 6.77
N SER A 81 -3.75 16.46 6.36
CA SER A 81 -3.01 17.07 5.25
C SER A 81 -1.53 17.23 5.59
N GLY A 82 -1.19 17.61 6.83
CA GLY A 82 0.20 17.63 7.30
C GLY A 82 0.88 16.27 7.19
N PHE A 83 0.23 15.20 7.68
CA PHE A 83 0.74 13.84 7.56
C PHE A 83 0.93 13.39 6.11
N VAL A 84 -0.02 13.70 5.22
CA VAL A 84 0.10 13.38 3.79
C VAL A 84 1.27 14.11 3.13
N ALA A 85 1.51 15.38 3.49
CA ALA A 85 2.66 16.13 3.01
C ALA A 85 3.98 15.51 3.49
N GLU A 86 4.07 15.13 4.77
CA GLU A 86 5.25 14.43 5.32
C GLU A 86 5.50 13.10 4.61
N VAL A 87 4.45 12.31 4.33
CA VAL A 87 4.58 11.04 3.60
C VAL A 87 5.09 11.27 2.19
N LEU A 88 4.52 12.22 1.44
CA LEU A 88 4.97 12.54 0.08
C LEU A 88 6.41 13.04 0.04
N GLN A 89 6.82 13.81 1.04
CA GLN A 89 8.20 14.27 1.19
C GLN A 89 9.15 13.10 1.51
N MET A 90 8.73 12.15 2.36
CA MET A 90 9.54 10.98 2.73
C MET A 90 9.83 10.06 1.54
N ILE A 91 8.93 10.01 0.56
CA ILE A 91 9.09 9.24 -0.68
C ILE A 91 9.56 10.10 -1.87
N GLU A 92 9.93 11.36 -1.63
CA GLU A 92 10.47 12.29 -2.64
C GLU A 92 9.52 12.54 -3.83
N LEU A 93 8.20 12.55 -3.58
CA LEU A 93 7.16 12.80 -4.60
C LEU A 93 6.42 14.14 -4.39
N ASP A 94 6.90 15.01 -3.52
CA ASP A 94 6.27 16.30 -3.20
C ASP A 94 6.26 17.27 -4.41
N GLU A 95 7.31 17.24 -5.23
CA GLU A 95 7.41 18.06 -6.44
C GLU A 95 6.35 17.72 -7.50
N ILE A 96 5.86 16.48 -7.49
CA ILE A 96 4.90 15.94 -8.48
C ILE A 96 3.53 15.64 -7.87
N LYS A 97 3.25 16.12 -6.66
CA LYS A 97 2.01 15.81 -5.93
C LYS A 97 0.71 16.13 -6.70
N ASP A 98 0.76 17.12 -7.59
CA ASP A 98 -0.38 17.58 -8.40
C ASP A 98 -0.46 16.86 -9.77
N ALA A 99 0.47 15.94 -10.06
CA ALA A 99 0.46 15.15 -11.28
C ALA A 99 -0.63 14.06 -11.23
N LEU A 100 -1.27 13.84 -12.37
CA LEU A 100 -2.30 12.81 -12.55
C LEU A 100 -1.67 11.43 -12.81
N PHE A 101 -2.33 10.38 -12.32
CA PHE A 101 -1.99 8.99 -12.67
C PHE A 101 -2.30 8.61 -14.12
N SER A 102 -3.03 9.45 -14.86
CA SER A 102 -3.39 9.23 -16.26
C SER A 102 -2.18 8.89 -17.15
N VAL A 103 -2.43 8.07 -18.18
CA VAL A 103 -1.45 7.57 -19.15
C VAL A 103 -1.40 8.44 -20.42
N THR A 104 -2.09 9.58 -20.44
CA THR A 104 -2.04 10.47 -21.61
C THR A 104 -0.68 11.14 -21.71
N SER A 105 -0.02 10.92 -22.85
CA SER A 105 1.41 11.06 -23.19
C SER A 105 2.08 12.43 -22.98
N VAL A 106 1.42 13.39 -22.33
CA VAL A 106 1.88 14.79 -22.23
C VAL A 106 2.10 15.23 -20.78
N SER A 107 1.56 14.54 -19.77
CA SER A 107 1.72 14.93 -18.35
C SER A 107 1.45 13.80 -17.33
N GLY A 108 1.92 12.58 -17.61
CA GLY A 108 1.70 11.42 -16.73
C GLY A 108 2.93 11.05 -15.88
N LEU A 109 2.70 10.43 -14.73
CA LEU A 109 3.74 9.87 -13.86
C LEU A 109 4.53 8.74 -14.54
N LEU A 110 5.84 8.68 -14.29
CA LEU A 110 6.72 7.58 -14.70
C LEU A 110 6.30 6.27 -14.00
N ALA A 111 6.64 5.13 -14.60
CA ALA A 111 6.35 3.82 -13.99
C ALA A 111 6.97 3.65 -12.59
N GLU A 112 8.18 4.21 -12.39
CA GLU A 112 8.87 4.18 -11.10
C GLU A 112 8.20 5.08 -10.06
N GLN A 113 7.64 6.22 -10.47
CA GLN A 113 6.94 7.16 -9.58
C GLN A 113 5.53 6.70 -9.19
N ARG A 114 4.97 5.73 -9.93
CA ARG A 114 3.68 5.11 -9.60
C ARG A 114 3.79 4.01 -8.55
N LYS A 115 5.01 3.52 -8.31
CA LYS A 115 5.31 2.37 -7.47
C LYS A 115 5.73 2.82 -6.07
#